data_AF-A0A7C1GTL9-F1
#
_entry.id   AF-A0A7C1GTL9-F1
#
_cell.length_a   1.000
_cell.length_b   1.000
_cell.length_c   1.000
_cell.angle_alpha   90.00
_cell.angle_beta   90.00
_cell.angle_gamma   90.00
#
_symmetry.space_group_name_H-M   'P 1'
#
loop_
_entity.id
_entity.type
_entity.pdbx_description
1 polymer ?
#
loop_
_entity_poly.entity_id
_entity_poly.type
_entity_poly.pdbx_seq_one_letter_code
_entity_poly.pdbx_strand_id
1 'polypeptide(L)' 'DDLVNAGAVWVDEPALVDGNLVWGRVVKDIPDFCRKLVETLENGIR' A
#
# COMPACT_ATOMS: atom_id res chain seq x y z
N ASP A 1 -12.57 -6.59 -6.90
CA ASP A 1 -13.44 -7.63 -6.31
C ASP A 1 -12.65 -8.79 -5.75
N ASP A 2 -11.68 -9.36 -6.47
CA ASP A 2 -10.91 -10.53 -6.01
C ASP A 2 -10.28 -10.36 -4.62
N LEU A 3 -9.64 -9.22 -4.36
CA LEU A 3 -9.06 -8.92 -3.05
C LEU A 3 -10.13 -8.81 -1.95
N VAL A 4 -11.28 -8.22 -2.26
CA VAL A 4 -12.40 -8.12 -1.30
C VAL A 4 -13.01 -9.49 -1.03
N ASN A 5 -13.16 -10.32 -2.06
CA ASN A 5 -13.61 -11.71 -1.94
C ASN A 5 -12.62 -12.57 -1.14
N ALA A 6 -11.34 -12.21 -1.14
CA ALA A 6 -10.31 -12.82 -0.31
C ALA A 6 -10.26 -12.24 1.13
N GLY A 7 -11.16 -11.32 1.48
CA GLY A 7 -11.29 -10.74 2.82
C GLY A 7 -10.57 -9.41 3.03
N ALA A 8 -9.98 -8.81 1.99
CA ALA A 8 -9.41 -7.47 2.10
C ALA A 8 -10.51 -6.39 2.12
N VAL A 9 -10.17 -5.21 2.63
CA VAL A 9 -11.04 -4.04 2.58
C VAL A 9 -10.50 -3.11 1.50
N TRP A 10 -11.34 -2.77 0.51
CA TRP A 10 -10.97 -1.73 -0.46
C TRP A 10 -11.05 -0.35 0.20
N VAL A 11 -10.00 0.46 0.03
CA VAL A 11 -9.97 1.86 0.47
C VAL A 11 -9.53 2.76 -0.68
N ASP A 12 -10.10 3.95 -0.76
CA ASP A 12 -9.80 4.92 -1.81
C ASP A 12 -8.59 5.81 -1.44
N GLU A 13 -7.46 5.18 -1.15
CA GLU A 13 -6.20 5.83 -0.75
C GLU A 13 -5.11 5.62 -1.83
N PRO A 14 -4.32 6.64 -2.22
CA PRO A 14 -3.30 6.51 -3.28
C PRO A 14 -2.24 5.46 -2.97
N ALA A 15 -1.83 5.38 -1.71
CA ALA A 15 -0.97 4.32 -1.21
C ALA A 15 -1.22 4.10 0.27
N LEU A 16 -0.98 2.90 0.78
CA LEU A 16 -1.07 2.56 2.20
C LEU A 16 -0.06 1.49 2.61
N VAL A 17 0.14 1.36 3.92
CA VAL A 17 0.92 0.28 4.52
C VAL A 17 -0.02 -0.55 5.39
N ASP A 18 -0.04 -1.85 5.18
CA ASP A 18 -0.75 -2.84 6.00
C ASP A 18 0.26 -3.89 6.49
N GLY A 19 0.68 -3.75 7.75
CA GLY A 19 1.83 -4.47 8.30
C GLY A 19 3.08 -4.24 7.45
N ASN A 20 3.48 -5.28 6.72
CA ASN A 20 4.70 -5.29 5.90
C ASN A 20 4.40 -5.05 4.41
N LEU A 21 3.12 -4.91 4.06
CA LEU A 21 2.67 -4.74 2.69
C LEU A 21 2.51 -3.25 2.39
N VAL A 22 3.28 -2.76 1.43
CA VAL A 22 3.08 -1.44 0.85
C VAL A 22 2.23 -1.60 -0.41
N TRP A 23 1.15 -0.85 -0.52
CA TRP A 23 0.16 -1.00 -1.57
C TRP A 23 -0.11 0.32 -2.29
N GLY A 24 -0.46 0.25 -3.58
CA GLY A 24 -0.90 1.38 -4.39
C GLY A 24 -1.98 0.97 -5.40
N ARG A 25 -2.87 1.90 -5.77
CA ARG A 25 -4.07 1.60 -6.58
C ARG A 25 -3.80 1.50 -8.08
N VAL A 26 -3.13 2.51 -8.63
CA VAL A 26 -2.99 2.75 -10.08
C VAL A 26 -1.68 3.47 -10.40
N VAL A 27 -1.30 3.49 -11.68
CA VAL A 27 -0.01 4.04 -12.15
C VAL A 27 0.24 5.49 -11.68
N LYS A 28 -0.79 6.35 -11.64
CA LYS A 28 -0.66 7.73 -11.17
C LYS A 28 -0.20 7.84 -9.71
N ASP A 29 -0.42 6.80 -8.89
CA ASP A 29 -0.12 6.78 -7.46
C ASP A 29 1.28 6.20 -7.16
N ILE A 30 2.08 5.84 -8.19
CA ILE A 30 3.47 5.36 -8.03
C ILE A 30 4.32 6.28 -7.15
N PRO A 31 4.26 7.62 -7.27
CA PRO A 31 5.04 8.49 -6.39
C PRO A 31 4.70 8.33 -4.91
N ASP A 32 3.43 8.13 -4.56
CA ASP A 32 2.96 7.89 -3.20
C ASP A 32 3.38 6.52 -2.68
N PHE A 33 3.27 5.49 -3.53
CA PHE A 33 3.76 4.15 -3.23
C PHE A 33 5.26 4.15 -2.91
N CYS A 34 6.08 4.78 -3.76
CA CYS A 34 7.53 4.83 -3.57
C CYS A 34 7.91 5.52 -2.26
N ARG A 35 7.21 6.61 -1.88
CA ARG A 35 7.44 7.29 -0.59
C ARG A 35 7.18 6.35 0.58
N LYS A 36 6.03 5.68 0.62
CA LYS A 36 5.70 4.73 1.69
C LYS A 36 6.64 3.53 1.74
N LEU A 37 7.08 3.05 0.58
CA LEU A 37 8.04 1.95 0.48
C LEU A 37 9.37 2.32 1.12
N VAL A 38 9.94 3.47 0.76
CA VAL A 38 11.20 3.95 1.35
C VAL A 38 11.04 4.16 2.86
N GLU A 39 9.97 4.83 3.29
CA GLU A 39 9.69 5.06 4.71
C GLU A 39 9.60 3.74 5.51
N THR A 40 8.95 2.72 4.96
CA THR A 40 8.81 1.40 5.62
C THR A 40 10.16 0.69 5.74
N LEU A 41 11.03 0.81 4.74
CA LEU A 41 12.37 0.23 4.76
C LEU A 41 13.30 0.95 5.74
N GLU A 42 13.21 2.28 5.83
CA GLU A 42 14.03 3.10 6.73
C GLU A 42 13.63 2.93 8.20
N ASN A 43 12.33 2.89 8.49
CA ASN A 43 11.82 2.81 9.87
C ASN A 43 11.69 1.37 10.39
N GLY A 44 11.99 0.38 9.54
CA GLY A 44 11.87 -1.03 9.83
C GLY A 44 10.45 -1.56 9.63
N ILE A 45 10.40 -2.83 9.23
CA ILE A 45 9.18 -3.62 9.09
C ILE A 45 8.70 -3.97 10.52
N ARG A 46 7.53 -3.45 10.94
CA ARG A 46 6.98 -3.67 12.29
C ARG A 46 6.18 -4.95 12.40
#